data_AF-A0A5A7UN35-F1
#
_entry.id   AF-A0A5A7UN35-F1
#
_cell.length_a   1.000
_cell.length_b   1.000
_cell.length_c   1.000
_cell.angle_alpha   90.00
_cell.angle_beta   90.00
_cell.angle_gamma   90.00
#
_symmetry.space_group_name_H-M   'P 1'
#
loop_
_entity.id
_entity.type
_entity.pdbx_description
1 polymer ?
#
loop_
_entity_poly.entity_id
_entity_poly.type
_entity_poly.pdbx_seq_one_letter_code
_entity_poly.pdbx_strand_id
1 'polypeptide(L)'
;MLEEYLRHFINARQKNWVQLLDVAQLCFNAQMSSSIGRSPFEIVFGRQPVLLHLVDHPYVGKNPQALNFTKKWKQTTNIARAYLEKASRWMKKWADKKR
;
A
#
# COMPACT_ATOMS: atom_id res chain seq x y z
N MET A 1 -3.23 3.40 -12.58
CA MET A 1 -3.26 2.90 -11.19
C MET A 1 -1.87 2.88 -10.53
N LEU A 2 -0.94 2.00 -10.94
CA LEU A 2 0.39 1.90 -10.30
C LEU A 2 1.31 3.10 -10.61
N GLU A 3 1.33 3.57 -11.86
CA GLU A 3 2.19 4.69 -12.26
C GLU A 3 1.80 6.02 -11.57
N GLU A 4 0.51 6.36 -11.54
CA GLU A 4 0.01 7.53 -10.81
C GLU A 4 0.25 7.43 -9.30
N TYR A 5 0.10 6.23 -8.73
CA TYR A 5 0.41 5.99 -7.34
C TYR A 5 1.89 6.26 -7.04
N LEU A 6 2.81 5.71 -7.86
CA LEU A 6 4.24 5.91 -7.69
C LEU A 6 4.63 7.39 -7.83
N ARG A 7 4.02 8.13 -8.75
CA ARG A 7 4.25 9.59 -8.91
C ARG A 7 3.93 10.40 -7.65
N HIS A 8 2.93 9.99 -6.87
CA HIS A 8 2.55 10.67 -5.62
C HIS A 8 3.30 10.16 -4.39
N PHE A 9 3.87 8.95 -4.47
CA PHE A 9 4.47 8.26 -3.32
C PHE A 9 6.00 8.44 -3.23
N ILE A 10 6.65 8.69 -4.37
CA ILE A 10 8.09 8.95 -4.44
C ILE A 10 8.38 10.38 -3.94
N ASN A 11 9.47 10.58 -3.17
CA ASN A 11 9.81 11.93 -2.69
C ASN A 11 10.16 12.88 -3.86
N ALA A 12 10.13 14.20 -3.62
CA ALA A 12 10.40 15.21 -4.65
C ALA A 12 11.77 15.06 -5.37
N ARG A 13 12.74 14.37 -4.75
CA ARG A 13 14.08 14.10 -5.32
C ARG A 13 14.19 12.73 -5.99
N GLN A 14 13.13 11.92 -5.99
CA GLN A 14 13.07 10.59 -6.58
C GLN A 14 14.16 9.60 -6.14
N LYS A 15 14.70 9.73 -4.92
CA LYS A 15 15.80 8.85 -4.44
C LYS A 15 15.36 7.66 -3.59
N ASN A 16 14.13 7.68 -3.10
CA ASN A 16 13.61 6.65 -2.19
C ASN A 16 12.68 5.64 -2.88
N TRP A 17 12.54 5.70 -4.20
CA TRP A 17 11.59 4.86 -4.93
C TRP A 17 11.84 3.36 -4.75
N VAL A 18 13.11 2.92 -4.72
CA VAL A 18 13.49 1.52 -4.49
C VAL A 18 12.96 1.01 -3.15
N GLN A 19 13.16 1.76 -2.06
CA GLN A 19 12.71 1.38 -0.73
C GLN A 19 11.18 1.41 -0.57
N LEU A 20 10.50 2.16 -1.43
CA LEU A 20 9.04 2.29 -1.41
C LEU A 20 8.35 1.31 -2.35
N LEU A 21 9.08 0.67 -3.27
CA LEU A 21 8.53 -0.21 -4.29
C LEU A 21 7.90 -1.46 -3.67
N ASP A 22 8.57 -2.04 -2.67
CA ASP A 22 8.08 -3.23 -1.98
C ASP A 22 6.75 -2.93 -1.26
N VAL A 23 6.68 -1.77 -0.59
CA VAL A 23 5.46 -1.30 0.09
C VAL A 23 4.35 -1.03 -0.91
N ALA A 24 4.68 -0.35 -2.02
CA ALA A 24 3.77 -0.05 -3.12
C ALA A 24 3.12 -1.31 -3.68
N GLN A 25 3.95 -2.28 -4.04
CA GLN A 25 3.53 -3.52 -4.65
C GLN A 25 2.69 -4.36 -3.69
N LEU A 26 3.08 -4.43 -2.41
CA LEU A 26 2.31 -5.13 -1.40
C LEU A 26 0.93 -4.48 -1.19
N CYS A 27 0.88 -3.15 -1.02
CA CYS A 27 -0.39 -2.43 -0.86
C CYS A 27 -1.31 -2.59 -2.06
N PHE A 28 -0.76 -2.51 -3.27
CA PHE A 28 -1.51 -2.68 -4.52
C PHE A 28 -2.06 -4.11 -4.65
N ASN A 29 -1.21 -5.12 -4.45
CA ASN A 29 -1.62 -6.52 -4.58
C ASN A 29 -2.55 -6.97 -3.45
N ALA A 30 -2.50 -6.32 -2.29
CA ALA A 30 -3.42 -6.59 -1.17
C ALA A 30 -4.76 -5.86 -1.32
N GLN A 31 -4.91 -4.89 -2.22
CA GLN A 31 -6.16 -4.14 -2.35
C GLN A 31 -7.26 -5.03 -2.94
N MET A 32 -8.43 -5.07 -2.31
CA MET A 32 -9.60 -5.74 -2.87
C MET A 32 -10.07 -5.03 -4.13
N SER A 33 -10.22 -5.79 -5.21
CA SER A 33 -10.84 -5.30 -6.43
C SER A 33 -12.36 -5.22 -6.24
N SER A 34 -12.96 -4.07 -6.56
CA SER A 34 -14.41 -3.88 -6.49
C SER A 34 -15.19 -4.78 -7.47
N SER A 35 -14.54 -5.24 -8.55
CA SER A 35 -15.18 -6.07 -9.58
C SER A 35 -15.19 -7.56 -9.24
N ILE A 36 -14.18 -8.04 -8.50
CA ILE A 36 -13.96 -9.47 -8.22
C ILE A 36 -14.23 -9.79 -6.74
N GLY A 37 -14.21 -8.77 -5.86
CA GLY A 37 -14.35 -8.95 -4.41
C GLY A 37 -13.13 -9.59 -3.74
N ARG A 38 -12.05 -9.84 -4.49
CA ARG A 38 -10.78 -10.41 -4.01
C ARG A 38 -9.60 -9.54 -4.39
N SER A 39 -8.50 -9.66 -3.64
CA SER A 39 -7.24 -9.00 -3.99
C SER A 39 -6.42 -9.85 -4.97
N PRO A 40 -5.56 -9.25 -5.83
CA PRO A 40 -4.63 -10.01 -6.66
C PRO A 40 -3.76 -10.99 -5.85
N PHE A 41 -3.35 -10.60 -4.64
CA PHE A 41 -2.59 -11.47 -3.75
C PHE A 41 -3.42 -12.68 -3.31
N GLU A 42 -4.68 -12.48 -2.92
CA GLU A 42 -5.59 -13.55 -2.53
C GLU A 42 -5.88 -14.50 -3.70
N ILE A 43 -6.00 -13.97 -4.93
CA ILE A 43 -6.19 -14.79 -6.14
C ILE A 43 -5.00 -15.73 -6.36
N VAL A 44 -3.78 -15.26 -6.15
CA VAL A 44 -2.57 -16.06 -6.39
C VAL A 44 -2.24 -17.00 -5.23
N PHE A 45 -2.41 -16.54 -3.99
CA PHE A 45 -1.94 -17.26 -2.79
C PHE A 45 -3.06 -17.86 -1.94
N GLY A 46 -4.33 -17.64 -2.30
CA GLY A 46 -5.50 -18.16 -1.59
C GLY A 46 -5.76 -17.55 -0.21
N ARG A 47 -4.96 -16.56 0.20
CA ARG A 47 -5.09 -15.85 1.49
C ARG A 47 -4.61 -14.42 1.35
N GLN A 48 -5.09 -13.55 2.23
CA GLN A 48 -4.66 -12.15 2.29
C GLN A 48 -3.29 -12.01 2.99
N PRO A 49 -2.41 -11.08 2.59
CA PRO A 49 -1.15 -10.90 3.29
C PRO A 49 -1.40 -10.31 4.68
N VAL A 50 -0.65 -10.79 5.67
CA VAL A 50 -0.68 -10.24 7.02
C VAL A 50 0.05 -8.90 6.99
N LEU A 51 -0.70 -7.82 6.82
CA LEU A 51 -0.15 -6.48 6.84
C LEU A 51 0.13 -6.08 8.29
N LEU A 52 1.32 -5.56 8.56
CA LEU A 52 1.77 -5.12 9.90
C LEU A 52 0.86 -4.10 10.60
N HIS A 53 -0.09 -3.49 9.89
CA HIS A 53 -1.10 -2.61 10.50
C HIS A 53 -2.41 -3.32 10.87
N LEU A 54 -2.64 -4.53 10.36
CA LEU A 54 -3.77 -5.40 10.73
C LEU A 54 -3.46 -6.18 12.02
N VAL A 55 -2.18 -6.37 12.29
CA VAL A 55 -1.69 -6.92 13.53
C VAL A 55 -1.48 -5.74 14.48
N ASP A 56 -2.44 -5.51 15.38
CA ASP A 56 -2.33 -4.50 16.44
C ASP A 56 -1.36 -4.95 17.56
N HIS A 57 -0.27 -5.62 17.16
CA HIS A 57 0.76 -6.11 18.05
C HIS A 57 1.96 -5.18 17.91
N PRO A 58 2.10 -4.17 18.79
CA PRO A 58 3.29 -3.34 18.80
C PRO A 58 4.49 -4.26 18.98
N TYR A 59 5.54 -4.07 18.16
CA TYR A 59 6.79 -4.78 18.35
C TYR A 59 7.33 -4.50 19.76
N VAL A 60 7.31 -5.51 20.64
CA VAL A 60 7.75 -5.42 22.06
C VAL A 60 9.25 -5.74 22.21
N GLY A 61 9.99 -5.92 21.10
CA GLY A 61 11.38 -6.32 21.16
C GLY A 61 12.32 -5.22 21.68
N LYS A 62 13.41 -5.62 22.34
CA LYS A 62 14.40 -4.72 22.95
C LYS A 62 15.29 -3.96 21.95
N ASN A 63 15.20 -4.26 20.65
CA ASN A 63 16.04 -3.62 19.63
C ASN A 63 15.42 -2.28 19.16
N PRO A 64 16.07 -1.13 19.46
CA PRO A 64 15.56 0.19 19.09
C PRO A 64 15.52 0.42 17.56
N GLN A 65 16.40 -0.22 16.79
CA GLN A 65 16.40 -0.11 15.33
C GLN A 65 15.18 -0.80 14.71
N ALA A 66 14.83 -1.98 15.21
CA ALA A 66 13.64 -2.72 14.78
C ALA A 66 12.34 -1.99 15.16
N LEU A 67 12.31 -1.34 16.33
CA LEU A 67 11.19 -0.48 16.75
C LEU A 67 11.02 0.72 15.81
N ASN A 68 12.11 1.42 15.49
CA ASN A 68 12.09 2.56 14.57
C ASN A 68 11.69 2.15 13.16
N PHE A 69 12.18 0.99 12.68
CA PHE A 69 11.77 0.41 11.41
C PHE A 69 10.26 0.15 11.36
N THR A 70 9.71 -0.50 12.39
CA THR A 70 8.28 -0.83 12.46
C THR A 70 7.41 0.42 12.48
N LYS A 71 7.80 1.45 13.25
CA LYS A 71 7.12 2.76 13.27
C LYS A 71 7.12 3.42 11.89
N LYS A 72 8.29 3.49 11.25
CA LYS A 72 8.44 4.08 9.90
C LYS A 72 7.64 3.30 8.88
N TRP A 73 7.68 1.98 8.93
CA TRP A 73 6.92 1.09 8.05
C TRP A 73 5.41 1.29 8.18
N LYS A 74 4.87 1.34 9.41
CA LYS A 74 3.45 1.60 9.67
C LYS A 74 3.02 2.96 9.09
N GLN A 75 3.82 4.00 9.31
CA GLN A 75 3.55 5.34 8.76
C GLN A 75 3.55 5.34 7.23
N THR A 76 4.60 4.79 6.60
CA THR A 76 4.73 4.72 5.14
C THR A 76 3.59 3.91 4.51
N THR A 77 3.19 2.79 5.12
CA THR A 77 2.08 1.95 4.65
C THR A 77 0.73 2.68 4.75
N ASN A 78 0.49 3.45 5.82
CA ASN A 78 -0.73 4.23 5.96
C ASN A 78 -0.83 5.33 4.89
N ILE A 79 0.28 6.01 4.62
CA ILE A 79 0.36 7.04 3.58
C ILE A 79 0.12 6.41 2.19
N ALA A 80 0.75 5.26 1.92
CA ALA A 80 0.57 4.50 0.67
C ALA A 80 -0.91 4.23 0.41
N ARG A 81 -1.59 3.67 1.40
CA ARG A 81 -3.01 3.33 1.30
C ARG A 81 -3.88 4.56 1.04
N ALA A 82 -3.65 5.66 1.75
CA ALA A 82 -4.42 6.90 1.55
C ALA A 82 -4.28 7.43 0.10
N TYR A 83 -3.07 7.39 -0.47
CA TYR A 83 -2.85 7.78 -1.87
C TYR A 83 -3.46 6.79 -2.86
N LEU A 84 -3.37 5.48 -2.61
CA LEU A 84 -4.05 4.46 -3.44
C LEU A 84 -5.55 4.67 -3.46
N GLU A 85 -6.17 4.88 -2.30
CA GLU A 85 -7.61 5.14 -2.19
C GLU A 85 -7.98 6.43 -2.94
N LYS A 86 -7.17 7.49 -2.81
CA LYS A 86 -7.39 8.73 -3.56
C LYS A 86 -7.33 8.47 -5.07
N ALA A 87 -6.28 7.82 -5.56
CA ALA A 87 -6.14 7.49 -6.98
C ALA A 87 -7.30 6.62 -7.48
N SER A 88 -7.68 5.59 -6.73
CA SER A 88 -8.81 4.71 -7.06
C SER A 88 -10.12 5.48 -7.20
N ARG A 89 -10.41 6.44 -6.30
CA ARG A 89 -11.60 7.29 -6.39
C ARG A 89 -11.57 8.18 -7.64
N TRP A 90 -10.43 8.75 -7.97
CA TRP A 90 -10.25 9.56 -9.18
C TRP A 90 -10.49 8.77 -10.46
N MET A 91 -9.91 7.57 -10.57
CA MET A 91 -10.11 6.69 -11.73
C MET A 91 -11.58 6.25 -11.86
N LYS A 92 -12.24 5.90 -10.76
CA LYS A 92 -13.68 5.54 -10.77
C LYS A 92 -14.53 6.69 -11.33
N LYS A 93 -14.32 7.92 -10.85
CA LYS A 93 -15.05 9.12 -11.31
C LYS A 93 -14.94 9.31 -12.82
N TRP A 94 -13.76 9.09 -13.40
CA TRP A 94 -13.54 9.25 -14.84
C TRP A 94 -14.06 8.09 -15.67
N ALA A 95 -14.00 6.86 -15.14
CA ALA A 95 -14.57 5.68 -15.78
C ALA A 95 -16.11 5.79 -15.87
N ASP A 96 -16.76 6.20 -14.77
CA ASP A 96 -18.22 6.37 -14.70
C ASP A 96 -18.71 7.51 -15.61
N LYS A 97 -17.88 8.54 -15.86
CA LYS A 97 -18.21 9.64 -16.78
C LYS A 97 -18.19 9.22 -18.26
N LYS A 98 -17.53 8.11 -18.60
CA LYS A 98 -17.42 7.58 -19.97
C LYS A 98 -18.37 6.41 -20.24
N ARG A 99 -19.27 6.11 -19.29
CA ARG A 99 -20.24 5.03 -19.37
C ARG A 99 -21.62 5.58 -19.68
#